data_AF-A0A7C5PF61-F1
#
_entry.id   AF-A0A7C5PF61-F1
#
_cell.length_a   1.000
_cell.length_b   1.000
_cell.length_c   1.000
_cell.angle_alpha   90.00
_cell.angle_beta   90.00
_cell.angle_gamma   90.00
#
_symmetry.space_group_name_H-M   'P 1'
#
loop_
_entity.id
_entity.type
_entity.pdbx_description
1 polymer ?
#
loop_
_entity_poly.entity_id
_entity_poly.type
_entity_poly.pdbx_seq_one_letter_code
_entity_poly.pdbx_strand_id
1 'polypeptide(L)'
;MITGFNTDVEYNKKTYHVQTEDKGFENPYVESLIYVGGAIIFSKRTSYAEKLSDGITEKEVRALMENQHKTIIAAIKRGRFENLLPGKEKKQVSAPMPTEEQPSKASLDDIIKDYLKKQEEKDLLEIVLLDEIDFYSGNSYNFSIRAESSISKIKIPGAKITVKLITTFGLPEELFKGYTNTEGKCQISFTIPQFKHGNAAIIIIGESKEFGSSEYKQLVKKKG
;
A
#
# COMPACT_ATOMS: atom_id res chain seq x y z
N MET A 1 -24.58 -1.25 -4.32
CA MET A 1 -23.75 -2.41 -3.96
C MET A 1 -23.05 -2.88 -5.23
N ILE A 2 -21.74 -2.62 -5.36
CA ILE A 2 -20.97 -3.02 -6.54
C ILE A 2 -20.44 -4.44 -6.27
N THR A 3 -20.87 -5.41 -7.05
CA THR A 3 -20.36 -6.78 -7.02
C THR A 3 -18.90 -6.80 -7.50
N GLY A 4 -18.00 -7.43 -6.73
CA GLY A 4 -16.61 -7.63 -7.14
C GLY A 4 -16.47 -8.57 -8.36
N PHE A 5 -15.30 -8.56 -9.01
CA PHE A 5 -14.94 -9.48 -10.09
C PHE A 5 -14.12 -10.63 -9.54
N ASN A 6 -14.50 -11.87 -9.88
CA ASN A 6 -13.76 -13.07 -9.54
C ASN A 6 -13.50 -13.88 -10.82
N THR A 7 -12.26 -14.30 -11.06
CA THR A 7 -11.91 -15.12 -12.23
C THR A 7 -10.73 -16.02 -11.93
N ASP A 8 -10.89 -17.30 -12.25
CA ASP A 8 -9.81 -18.28 -12.24
C ASP A 8 -9.09 -18.27 -13.59
N VAL A 9 -7.76 -18.14 -13.55
CA VAL A 9 -6.91 -18.10 -14.73
C VAL A 9 -5.90 -19.24 -14.65
N GLU A 10 -6.00 -20.17 -15.58
CA GLU A 10 -5.01 -21.24 -15.71
C GLU A 10 -3.82 -20.76 -16.56
N TYR A 11 -2.61 -20.89 -16.01
CA TYR A 11 -1.38 -20.61 -16.73
C TYR A 11 -0.24 -21.49 -16.19
N ASN A 12 0.49 -22.14 -17.10
CA ASN A 12 1.63 -23.02 -16.79
C ASN A 12 1.34 -24.07 -15.68
N LYS A 13 0.23 -24.81 -15.83
CA LYS A 13 -0.28 -25.84 -14.89
C LYS A 13 -0.58 -25.32 -13.48
N LYS A 14 -0.80 -24.02 -13.33
CA LYS A 14 -1.20 -23.38 -12.08
C LYS A 14 -2.48 -22.59 -12.29
N THR A 15 -3.32 -22.60 -11.27
CA THR A 15 -4.55 -21.81 -11.22
C THR A 15 -4.30 -20.57 -10.38
N TYR A 16 -4.52 -19.41 -10.99
CA TYR A 16 -4.46 -18.11 -10.33
C TYR A 16 -5.89 -17.63 -10.10
N HIS A 17 -6.27 -17.41 -8.85
CA HIS A 17 -7.57 -16.85 -8.52
C HIS A 17 -7.44 -15.33 -8.42
N VAL A 18 -8.09 -14.60 -9.30
CA VAL A 18 -8.07 -13.13 -9.32
C VAL A 18 -9.37 -12.62 -8.74
N GLN A 19 -9.29 -11.80 -7.69
CA GLN A 19 -10.41 -11.10 -7.08
C GLN A 19 -10.18 -9.60 -7.22
N THR A 20 -11.21 -8.83 -7.62
CA THR A 20 -11.17 -7.36 -7.66
C THR A 20 -12.40 -6.76 -7.00
N GLU A 21 -12.22 -5.87 -6.04
CA GLU A 21 -13.29 -5.26 -5.26
C GLU A 21 -13.12 -3.74 -5.14
N ASP A 22 -14.24 -3.05 -5.06
CA ASP A 22 -14.28 -1.65 -4.61
C ASP A 22 -14.37 -1.61 -3.08
N LYS A 23 -13.54 -0.78 -2.44
CA LYS A 23 -13.56 -0.56 -0.98
C LYS A 23 -14.47 0.60 -0.57
N GLY A 24 -15.19 1.19 -1.52
CA GLY A 24 -16.26 2.16 -1.28
C GLY A 24 -15.76 3.59 -1.10
N PHE A 25 -16.69 4.54 -1.01
CA PHE A 25 -16.35 5.97 -1.02
C PHE A 25 -15.58 6.45 0.23
N GLU A 26 -15.74 5.78 1.37
CA GLU A 26 -14.95 6.07 2.59
C GLU A 26 -13.49 5.62 2.47
N ASN A 27 -13.23 4.66 1.57
CA ASN A 27 -11.90 4.14 1.28
C ASN A 27 -11.79 3.95 -0.25
N PRO A 28 -11.66 5.02 -1.03
CA PRO A 28 -11.91 5.05 -2.48
C PRO A 28 -10.81 4.35 -3.27
N TYR A 29 -10.75 3.03 -3.12
CA TYR A 29 -9.76 2.15 -3.71
C TYR A 29 -10.44 0.96 -4.37
N VAL A 30 -9.98 0.66 -5.58
CA VAL A 30 -10.17 -0.65 -6.20
C VAL A 30 -8.99 -1.53 -5.82
N GLU A 31 -9.26 -2.62 -5.10
CA GLU A 31 -8.28 -3.61 -4.71
C GLU A 31 -8.40 -4.85 -5.60
N SER A 32 -7.26 -5.39 -6.06
CA SER A 32 -7.18 -6.71 -6.67
C SER A 32 -6.20 -7.59 -5.92
N LEU A 33 -6.55 -8.87 -5.77
CA LEU A 33 -5.75 -9.90 -5.14
C LEU A 33 -5.57 -11.08 -6.11
N ILE A 34 -4.37 -11.65 -6.14
CA ILE A 34 -4.08 -12.89 -6.86
C ILE A 34 -3.70 -13.95 -5.85
N TYR A 35 -4.46 -15.05 -5.83
CA TYR A 35 -4.18 -16.22 -5.01
C TYR A 35 -3.65 -17.37 -5.86
N VAL A 36 -2.68 -18.10 -5.30
CA VAL A 36 -2.25 -19.39 -5.83
C VAL A 36 -2.06 -20.34 -4.65
N GLY A 37 -2.76 -21.49 -4.66
CA GLY A 37 -2.65 -22.49 -3.60
C GLY A 37 -3.04 -21.98 -2.20
N GLY A 38 -3.97 -21.02 -2.12
CA GLY A 38 -4.42 -20.43 -0.85
C GLY A 38 -3.56 -19.28 -0.32
N ALA A 39 -2.44 -18.94 -0.97
CA ALA A 39 -1.60 -17.80 -0.60
C ALA A 39 -1.81 -16.61 -1.56
N ILE A 40 -1.83 -15.40 -1.01
CA ILE A 40 -1.79 -14.17 -1.81
C ILE A 40 -0.36 -14.00 -2.35
N ILE A 41 -0.21 -13.99 -3.67
CA ILE A 41 1.09 -13.78 -4.32
C ILE A 41 1.27 -12.36 -4.84
N PHE A 42 0.16 -11.61 -4.96
CA PHE A 42 0.16 -10.25 -5.46
C PHE A 42 -1.10 -9.51 -5.01
N SER A 43 -0.94 -8.23 -4.71
CA SER A 43 -2.05 -7.30 -4.49
C SER A 43 -1.81 -6.01 -5.29
N LYS A 44 -2.90 -5.40 -5.77
CA LYS A 44 -2.88 -4.10 -6.43
C LYS A 44 -4.00 -3.24 -5.90
N ARG A 45 -3.69 -2.01 -5.49
CA ARG A 45 -4.68 -1.01 -5.10
C ARG A 45 -4.61 0.18 -6.05
N THR A 46 -5.76 0.63 -6.52
CA THR A 46 -5.88 1.83 -7.36
C THR A 46 -6.85 2.79 -6.70
N SER A 47 -6.35 3.94 -6.25
CA SER A 47 -7.19 5.00 -5.69
C SER A 47 -8.00 5.67 -6.80
N TYR A 48 -9.26 5.98 -6.52
CA TYR A 48 -10.11 6.88 -7.30
C TYR A 48 -10.54 8.11 -6.47
N ALA A 49 -9.83 8.40 -5.37
CA ALA A 49 -10.13 9.53 -4.47
C ALA A 49 -10.22 10.87 -5.21
N GLU A 50 -9.31 11.11 -6.17
CA GLU A 50 -9.28 12.36 -6.95
C GLU A 50 -10.55 12.53 -7.80
N LYS A 51 -11.16 11.41 -8.24
CA LYS A 51 -12.37 11.41 -9.04
C LYS A 51 -13.64 11.60 -8.20
N LEU A 52 -13.55 11.49 -6.86
CA LEU A 52 -14.67 11.83 -5.97
C LEU A 52 -15.04 13.30 -6.10
N SER A 53 -14.04 14.18 -6.20
CA SER A 53 -14.23 15.63 -6.36
C SER A 53 -14.96 15.99 -7.67
N ASP A 54 -14.76 15.17 -8.71
CA ASP A 54 -15.40 15.31 -10.02
C ASP A 54 -16.78 14.64 -10.11
N GLY A 55 -17.26 14.04 -9.02
CA GLY A 55 -18.57 13.38 -8.97
C GLY A 55 -18.59 12.03 -9.69
N ILE A 56 -17.51 11.23 -9.57
CA ILE A 56 -17.42 9.90 -10.17
C ILE A 56 -18.66 9.04 -9.89
N THR A 57 -19.17 8.43 -10.95
CA THR A 57 -20.35 7.56 -10.89
C THR A 57 -19.96 6.11 -10.55
N GLU A 58 -20.89 5.33 -9.96
CA GLU A 58 -20.69 3.89 -9.74
C GLU A 58 -20.34 3.11 -11.04
N LYS A 59 -20.77 3.63 -12.20
CA LYS A 59 -20.44 3.07 -13.53
C LYS A 59 -18.96 3.24 -13.85
N GLU A 60 -18.37 4.38 -13.52
CA GLU A 60 -16.95 4.66 -13.74
C GLU A 60 -16.06 3.90 -12.75
N VAL A 61 -16.49 3.77 -11.49
CA VAL A 61 -15.81 2.90 -10.52
C VAL A 61 -15.81 1.44 -11.02
N ARG A 62 -16.95 0.95 -11.51
CA ARG A 62 -17.05 -0.40 -12.09
C ARG A 62 -16.17 -0.56 -13.33
N ALA A 63 -16.10 0.44 -14.21
CA ALA A 63 -15.20 0.40 -15.37
C ALA A 63 -13.73 0.38 -14.95
N LEU A 64 -13.36 1.12 -13.90
CA LEU A 64 -12.02 1.07 -13.32
C LEU A 64 -11.69 -0.34 -12.78
N MET A 65 -12.61 -0.94 -12.03
CA MET A 65 -12.48 -2.32 -11.54
C MET A 65 -12.29 -3.32 -12.68
N GLU A 66 -13.13 -3.24 -13.72
CA GLU A 66 -13.07 -4.14 -14.87
C GLU A 66 -11.74 -4.01 -15.62
N ASN A 67 -11.28 -2.78 -15.85
CA ASN A 67 -10.00 -2.50 -16.50
C ASN A 67 -8.83 -3.06 -15.71
N GLN A 68 -8.81 -2.85 -14.38
CA GLN A 68 -7.79 -3.40 -13.51
C GLN A 68 -7.80 -4.94 -13.54
N HIS A 69 -8.99 -5.54 -13.45
CA HIS A 69 -9.16 -6.99 -13.45
C HIS A 69 -8.67 -7.63 -14.75
N LYS A 70 -9.10 -7.11 -15.92
CA LYS A 70 -8.64 -7.59 -17.24
C LYS A 70 -7.13 -7.45 -17.42
N THR A 71 -6.56 -6.35 -16.94
CA THR A 71 -5.11 -6.11 -17.00
C THR A 71 -4.33 -7.17 -16.24
N ILE A 72 -4.81 -7.55 -15.04
CA ILE A 72 -4.19 -8.59 -14.22
C ILE A 72 -4.28 -9.96 -14.89
N ILE A 73 -5.46 -10.33 -15.41
CA ILE A 73 -5.64 -11.58 -16.17
C ILE A 73 -4.67 -11.65 -17.36
N ALA A 74 -4.54 -10.56 -18.12
CA ALA A 74 -3.61 -10.51 -19.25
C ALA A 74 -2.15 -10.67 -18.81
N ALA A 75 -1.76 -10.09 -17.68
CA ALA A 75 -0.42 -10.23 -17.12
C ALA A 75 -0.12 -11.67 -16.65
N ILE A 76 -1.11 -12.38 -16.06
CA ILE A 76 -1.00 -13.80 -15.73
C ILE A 76 -0.76 -14.64 -16.99
N LYS A 77 -1.59 -14.45 -18.03
CA LYS A 77 -1.45 -15.18 -19.31
C LYS A 77 -0.13 -14.91 -20.04
N ARG A 78 0.58 -13.84 -19.68
CA ARG A 78 1.91 -13.47 -20.20
C ARG A 78 3.07 -13.94 -19.30
N GLY A 79 2.79 -14.66 -18.21
CA GLY A 79 3.81 -15.18 -17.29
C GLY A 79 4.44 -14.16 -16.36
N ARG A 80 3.87 -12.95 -16.22
CA ARG A 80 4.47 -11.86 -15.41
C ARG A 80 4.53 -12.16 -13.91
N PHE A 81 3.75 -13.12 -13.41
CA PHE A 81 3.68 -13.49 -11.99
C PHE A 81 4.42 -14.78 -11.66
N GLU A 82 5.09 -15.42 -12.62
CA GLU A 82 5.77 -16.70 -12.39
C GLU A 82 6.90 -16.64 -11.37
N ASN A 83 7.55 -15.47 -11.24
CA ASN A 83 8.66 -15.23 -10.31
C ASN A 83 8.19 -14.89 -8.89
N LEU A 84 6.90 -14.63 -8.68
CA LEU A 84 6.31 -14.32 -7.36
C LEU A 84 5.77 -15.58 -6.66
N LEU A 85 5.90 -16.73 -7.31
CA LEU A 85 5.41 -17.99 -6.77
C LEU A 85 6.38 -18.49 -5.68
N PRO A 86 5.87 -18.89 -4.50
CA PRO A 86 6.72 -19.45 -3.46
C PRO A 86 7.43 -20.71 -3.98
N GLY A 87 8.76 -20.75 -3.84
CA GLY A 87 9.60 -21.91 -4.17
C GLY A 87 10.42 -21.86 -5.46
N LYS A 88 10.56 -20.71 -6.15
CA LYS A 88 11.53 -20.58 -7.27
C LYS A 88 12.81 -19.85 -6.81
N GLU A 89 13.85 -20.62 -6.50
CA GLU A 89 15.23 -20.12 -6.47
C GLU A 89 15.62 -19.57 -7.86
N LYS A 90 16.38 -18.46 -7.86
CA LYS A 90 16.89 -17.79 -9.05
C LYS A 90 17.76 -18.76 -9.86
N LYS A 91 17.27 -19.22 -11.03
CA LYS A 91 18.13 -19.81 -12.06
C LYS A 91 18.20 -18.89 -13.27
N GLN A 92 19.30 -18.16 -13.31
CA GLN A 92 19.87 -17.52 -14.48
C GLN A 92 20.30 -18.63 -15.45
N VAL A 93 19.79 -18.65 -16.68
CA VAL A 93 20.44 -19.35 -17.79
C VAL A 93 20.15 -18.67 -19.12
N SER A 94 21.24 -18.51 -19.85
CA SER A 94 21.51 -17.93 -21.16
C SER A 94 20.78 -18.59 -22.35
N ALA A 95 20.60 -17.80 -23.42
CA ALA A 95 20.03 -18.09 -24.76
C ALA A 95 20.82 -19.18 -25.56
N PRO A 96 20.40 -19.71 -26.76
CA PRO A 96 19.86 -19.03 -27.97
C PRO A 96 18.61 -19.74 -28.59
N MET A 97 17.89 -19.34 -29.65
CA MET A 97 18.24 -19.03 -31.06
C MET A 97 16.92 -18.62 -31.85
N PRO A 98 16.78 -18.65 -33.21
CA PRO A 98 16.45 -17.50 -34.07
C PRO A 98 15.06 -17.49 -34.80
N THR A 99 14.78 -16.35 -35.46
CA THR A 99 13.97 -16.06 -36.68
C THR A 99 12.59 -16.69 -36.93
N GLU A 100 11.53 -15.87 -36.94
CA GLU A 100 10.64 -15.61 -38.11
C GLU A 100 9.62 -14.48 -37.83
N GLU A 101 9.15 -13.84 -38.90
CA GLU A 101 8.71 -12.43 -39.02
C GLU A 101 7.25 -12.10 -38.62
N GLN A 102 7.10 -11.00 -37.85
CA GLN A 102 6.11 -9.88 -37.87
C GLN A 102 4.60 -10.05 -38.20
N PRO A 103 3.66 -9.23 -37.63
CA PRO A 103 3.81 -7.77 -37.46
C PRO A 103 3.36 -7.11 -36.13
N SER A 104 3.94 -5.93 -35.92
CA SER A 104 3.50 -4.76 -35.11
C SER A 104 3.06 -4.94 -33.64
N LYS A 105 4.04 -5.21 -32.76
CA LYS A 105 3.94 -4.97 -31.30
C LYS A 105 4.32 -3.53 -30.86
N ALA A 106 4.49 -2.60 -31.81
CA ALA A 106 4.95 -1.25 -31.50
C ALA A 106 3.92 -0.34 -30.79
N SER A 107 2.67 -0.77 -30.57
CA SER A 107 1.69 0.05 -29.84
C SER A 107 1.62 -0.30 -28.34
N LEU A 108 1.91 -1.54 -27.95
CA LEU A 108 1.77 -1.95 -26.54
C LEU A 108 3.01 -1.61 -25.72
N ASP A 109 4.22 -1.74 -26.29
CA ASP A 109 5.45 -1.45 -25.55
C ASP A 109 5.63 0.05 -25.30
N ASP A 110 5.15 0.92 -26.19
CA ASP A 110 5.16 2.37 -25.96
C ASP A 110 4.06 2.81 -25.00
N ILE A 111 2.89 2.16 -25.01
CA ILE A 111 1.87 2.35 -23.96
C ILE A 111 2.37 1.83 -22.61
N ILE A 112 3.09 0.71 -22.57
CA ILE A 112 3.69 0.15 -21.35
C ILE A 112 4.86 1.00 -20.88
N LYS A 113 5.67 1.60 -21.76
CA LYS A 113 6.70 2.57 -21.39
C LYS A 113 6.11 3.89 -20.90
N ASP A 114 5.02 4.38 -21.51
CA ASP A 114 4.27 5.54 -21.00
C ASP A 114 3.59 5.22 -19.66
N TYR A 115 3.15 3.97 -19.45
CA TYR A 115 2.56 3.50 -18.19
C TYR A 115 3.60 3.17 -17.10
N LEU A 116 4.80 2.72 -17.45
CA LEU A 116 5.94 2.55 -16.54
C LEU A 116 6.60 3.88 -16.21
N LYS A 117 6.54 4.89 -17.11
CA LYS A 117 6.89 6.28 -16.80
C LYS A 117 5.81 7.02 -16.02
N LYS A 118 4.52 6.68 -16.19
CA LYS A 118 3.38 7.22 -15.42
C LYS A 118 3.09 6.49 -14.10
N GLN A 119 3.59 5.27 -13.94
CA GLN A 119 3.98 4.77 -12.63
C GLN A 119 5.34 5.38 -12.30
N GLU A 120 5.38 6.70 -12.16
CA GLU A 120 6.17 7.24 -11.05
C GLU A 120 5.83 6.32 -9.87
N GLU A 121 6.83 5.57 -9.42
CA GLU A 121 6.94 5.15 -8.03
C GLU A 121 6.34 6.29 -7.21
N LYS A 122 5.05 6.19 -6.83
CA LYS A 122 4.39 7.31 -6.15
C LYS A 122 5.22 7.47 -4.90
N ASP A 123 5.90 8.58 -4.85
CA ASP A 123 6.83 8.89 -3.80
C ASP A 123 5.93 9.15 -2.59
N LEU A 124 5.69 8.09 -1.82
CA LEU A 124 4.75 8.12 -0.71
C LEU A 124 5.49 8.55 0.54
N LEU A 125 4.76 9.22 1.43
CA LEU A 125 5.28 9.56 2.74
C LEU A 125 5.66 8.28 3.48
N GLU A 126 6.89 8.24 3.97
CA GLU A 126 7.42 7.21 4.85
C GLU A 126 7.78 7.86 6.18
N ILE A 127 7.30 7.28 7.27
CA ILE A 127 7.60 7.73 8.62
C ILE A 127 8.76 6.89 9.15
N VAL A 128 9.89 7.54 9.38
CA VAL A 128 11.08 6.95 9.97
C VAL A 128 11.20 7.42 11.41
N LEU A 129 11.16 6.49 12.37
CA LEU A 129 11.48 6.80 13.75
C LEU A 129 13.00 6.95 13.86
N LEU A 130 13.47 8.08 14.41
CA LEU A 130 14.90 8.29 14.63
C LEU A 130 15.40 7.54 15.87
N ASP A 131 14.48 7.23 16.78
CA ASP A 131 14.73 6.57 18.05
C ASP A 131 14.07 5.18 18.06
N GLU A 132 14.82 4.13 18.41
CA GLU A 132 14.26 2.81 18.67
C GLU A 132 13.58 2.80 20.04
N ILE A 133 12.24 2.80 20.04
CA ILE A 133 11.45 2.93 21.27
C ILE A 133 10.43 1.80 21.37
N ASP A 134 10.52 1.10 22.50
CA ASP A 134 9.47 0.21 22.94
C ASP A 134 8.45 0.98 23.79
N PHE A 135 7.20 0.96 23.33
CA PHE A 135 6.08 1.54 24.06
C PHE A 135 5.62 0.60 25.18
N TYR A 136 5.54 1.14 26.39
CA TYR A 136 5.06 0.50 27.62
C TYR A 136 3.95 1.35 28.23
N SER A 137 2.93 0.69 28.77
CA SER A 137 1.84 1.37 29.45
C SER A 137 2.30 2.12 30.71
N GLY A 138 1.74 3.31 30.95
CA GLY A 138 2.05 4.14 32.12
C GLY A 138 3.32 4.98 32.03
N ASN A 139 4.00 4.99 30.87
CA ASN A 139 5.22 5.79 30.65
C ASN A 139 4.96 6.96 29.69
N SER A 140 5.78 8.00 29.83
CA SER A 140 5.85 9.13 28.90
C SER A 140 6.95 8.90 27.88
N TYR A 141 6.66 9.22 26.62
CA TYR A 141 7.55 9.05 25.49
C TYR A 141 7.81 10.39 24.83
N ASN A 142 9.08 10.69 24.56
CA ASN A 142 9.51 11.83 23.77
C ASN A 142 10.51 11.32 22.75
N PHE A 143 10.19 11.47 21.47
CA PHE A 143 11.03 11.00 20.38
C PHE A 143 10.82 11.81 19.13
N SER A 144 11.78 11.74 18.24
CA SER A 144 11.70 12.44 16.96
C SER A 144 11.41 11.46 15.84
N ILE A 145 10.45 11.82 14.99
CA ILE A 145 10.23 11.14 13.73
C ILE A 145 10.69 12.02 12.58
N ARG A 146 10.93 11.39 11.44
CA ARG A 146 11.18 12.03 10.17
C ARG A 146 10.16 11.53 9.15
N ALA A 147 9.48 12.46 8.50
CA ALA A 147 8.75 12.18 7.28
C ALA A 147 9.69 12.42 6.10
N GLU A 148 9.98 11.35 5.39
CA GLU A 148 10.72 11.37 4.14
C GLU A 148 9.94 10.58 3.09
N SER A 149 10.18 10.81 1.80
CA SER A 149 9.54 9.95 0.83
C SER A 149 10.18 8.57 0.78
N SER A 150 9.38 7.57 0.48
CA SER A 150 9.83 6.18 0.39
C SER A 150 10.85 5.95 -0.73
N ILE A 151 10.73 6.64 -1.87
CA ILE A 151 11.60 6.42 -3.03
C ILE A 151 12.70 7.48 -3.12
N SER A 152 12.32 8.76 -3.14
CA SER A 152 13.29 9.85 -3.35
C SER A 152 14.06 10.24 -2.09
N LYS A 153 13.60 9.78 -0.92
CA LYS A 153 14.13 10.17 0.40
C LYS A 153 14.14 11.69 0.62
N ILE A 154 13.28 12.42 -0.10
CA ILE A 154 13.07 13.86 0.09
C ILE A 154 12.38 14.07 1.43
N LYS A 155 12.85 15.08 2.18
CA LYS A 155 12.24 15.46 3.46
C LYS A 155 10.90 16.14 3.19
N ILE A 156 9.85 15.72 3.89
CA ILE A 156 8.49 16.23 3.65
C ILE A 156 8.13 17.22 4.76
N PRO A 157 8.24 18.55 4.53
CA PRO A 157 7.81 19.55 5.49
C PRO A 157 6.29 19.72 5.50
N GLY A 158 5.73 20.12 6.65
CA GLY A 158 4.29 20.36 6.78
C GLY A 158 3.40 19.11 6.74
N ALA A 159 4.00 17.91 6.79
CA ALA A 159 3.25 16.67 6.97
C ALA A 159 2.60 16.66 8.35
N LYS A 160 1.29 16.40 8.38
CA LYS A 160 0.50 16.30 9.61
C LYS A 160 0.74 14.93 10.23
N ILE A 161 1.26 14.94 11.45
CA ILE A 161 1.56 13.75 12.22
C ILE A 161 0.52 13.63 13.32
N THR A 162 -0.15 12.49 13.42
CA THR A 162 -1.17 12.19 14.43
C THR A 162 -0.84 10.87 15.09
N VAL A 163 -0.76 10.85 16.42
CA VAL A 163 -0.54 9.62 17.18
C VAL A 163 -1.82 9.24 17.88
N LYS A 164 -2.28 8.02 17.63
CA LYS A 164 -3.48 7.44 18.24
C LYS A 164 -3.13 6.19 19.01
N LEU A 165 -3.71 6.05 20.19
CA LEU A 165 -3.67 4.85 21.00
C LEU A 165 -4.96 4.08 20.79
N ILE A 166 -4.88 2.88 20.24
CA ILE A 166 -6.01 1.96 20.12
C ILE A 166 -5.87 0.91 21.21
N THR A 167 -6.86 0.80 22.07
CA THR A 167 -6.93 -0.26 23.10
C THR A 167 -8.03 -1.25 22.75
N THR A 168 -7.93 -2.50 23.22
CA THR A 168 -8.93 -3.54 22.91
C THR A 168 -10.32 -3.24 23.50
N PHE A 169 -10.37 -2.53 24.62
CA PHE A 169 -11.61 -2.28 25.38
C PHE A 169 -11.98 -0.79 25.48
N GLY A 170 -11.18 0.10 24.89
CA GLY A 170 -11.39 1.54 24.96
C GLY A 170 -11.49 2.17 23.57
N LEU A 171 -11.96 3.42 23.56
CA LEU A 171 -12.00 4.22 22.34
C LEU A 171 -10.58 4.59 21.90
N PRO A 172 -10.35 4.75 20.58
CA PRO A 172 -9.07 5.25 20.08
C PRO A 172 -8.84 6.67 20.61
N GLU A 173 -7.76 6.86 21.35
CA GLU A 173 -7.40 8.14 21.98
C GLU A 173 -6.32 8.82 21.16
N GLU A 174 -6.52 10.08 20.77
CA GLU A 174 -5.50 10.87 20.09
C GLU A 174 -4.53 11.42 21.14
N LEU A 175 -3.32 10.87 21.17
CA LEU A 175 -2.30 11.21 22.16
C LEU A 175 -1.46 12.41 21.75
N PHE A 176 -1.26 12.62 20.45
CA PHE A 176 -0.45 13.71 19.93
C PHE A 176 -0.88 14.11 18.52
N LYS A 177 -0.74 15.39 18.20
CA LYS A 177 -0.92 15.93 16.86
C LYS A 177 0.09 17.05 16.63
N GLY A 178 0.81 16.96 15.52
CA GLY A 178 1.84 17.92 15.16
C GLY A 178 2.03 17.99 13.65
N TYR A 179 2.98 18.82 13.23
CA TYR A 179 3.38 18.95 11.84
C TYR A 179 4.90 18.81 11.75
N THR A 180 5.39 18.27 10.64
CA THR A 180 6.84 18.23 10.38
C THR A 180 7.37 19.62 10.03
N ASN A 181 8.58 19.91 10.50
CA ASN A 181 9.28 21.16 10.21
C ASN A 181 9.92 21.15 8.80
N THR A 182 10.67 22.20 8.45
CA THR A 182 11.38 22.34 7.15
C THR A 182 12.36 21.21 6.87
N GLU A 183 12.82 20.48 7.89
CA GLU A 183 13.68 19.31 7.74
C GLU A 183 12.90 17.98 7.68
N GLY A 184 11.56 18.02 7.59
CA GLY A 184 10.71 16.84 7.64
C GLY A 184 10.70 16.16 9.02
N LYS A 185 11.21 16.80 10.07
CA LYS A 185 11.24 16.23 11.43
C LYS A 185 10.05 16.70 12.25
N CYS A 186 9.49 15.82 13.07
CA CYS A 186 8.47 16.16 14.05
C CYS A 186 8.86 15.55 15.40
N GLN A 187 8.90 16.38 16.44
CA GLN A 187 9.11 15.91 17.80
C GLN A 187 7.75 15.51 18.39
N ILE A 188 7.62 14.24 18.71
CA ILE A 188 6.42 13.64 19.28
C ILE A 188 6.63 13.51 20.78
N SER A 189 5.67 14.00 21.56
CA SER A 189 5.65 13.79 23.01
C SER A 189 4.25 13.43 23.48
N PHE A 190 4.12 12.30 24.17
CA PHE A 190 2.85 11.86 24.74
C PHE A 190 3.07 10.95 25.94
N THR A 191 2.01 10.74 26.72
CA THR A 191 2.00 9.77 27.83
C THR A 191 0.99 8.68 27.52
N ILE A 192 1.42 7.42 27.64
CA ILE A 192 0.51 6.29 27.48
C ILE A 192 -0.17 6.03 28.82
N PRO A 193 -1.52 6.15 28.91
CA PRO A 193 -2.23 5.84 30.14
C PRO A 193 -2.03 4.37 30.54
N GLN A 194 -1.98 4.12 31.84
CA GLN A 194 -1.87 2.76 32.35
C GLN A 194 -3.22 2.06 32.22
N PHE A 195 -3.26 0.96 31.45
CA PHE A 195 -4.44 0.11 31.33
C PHE A 195 -4.25 -1.19 32.10
N LYS A 196 -5.25 -1.56 32.91
CA LYS A 196 -5.21 -2.76 33.77
C LYS A 196 -5.48 -4.05 32.97
N HIS A 197 -6.29 -3.98 31.91
CA HIS A 197 -6.74 -5.12 31.10
C HIS A 197 -6.77 -4.74 29.61
N GLY A 198 -6.61 -5.72 28.71
CA GLY A 198 -6.58 -5.50 27.25
C GLY A 198 -5.18 -5.29 26.66
N ASN A 199 -5.08 -5.33 25.33
CA ASN A 199 -3.87 -4.97 24.59
C ASN A 199 -4.03 -3.54 24.07
N ALA A 200 -2.92 -2.83 23.90
CA ALA A 200 -2.93 -1.53 23.26
C ALA A 200 -1.93 -1.49 22.10
N ALA A 201 -2.24 -0.70 21.09
CA ALA A 201 -1.39 -0.42 19.96
C ALA A 201 -1.32 1.09 19.75
N ILE A 202 -0.11 1.61 19.54
CA ILE A 202 0.11 2.97 19.07
C ILE A 202 0.10 2.94 17.55
N ILE A 203 -0.62 3.89 16.97
CA ILE A 203 -0.67 4.14 15.53
C ILE A 203 -0.21 5.57 15.30
N ILE A 204 0.87 5.74 14.54
CA ILE A 204 1.39 7.01 14.11
C ILE A 204 0.97 7.19 12.66
N ILE A 205 0.18 8.21 12.38
CA ILE A 205 -0.38 8.51 11.06
C ILE A 205 0.28 9.79 10.58
N GLY A 206 0.93 9.74 9.42
CA GLY A 206 1.50 10.88 8.73
C GLY A 206 0.67 11.17 7.49
N GLU A 207 0.19 12.40 7.33
CA GLU A 207 -0.60 12.84 6.19
C GLU A 207 0.11 14.02 5.53
N SER A 208 0.41 13.91 4.24
CA SER A 208 0.93 14.98 3.41
C SER A 208 0.01 15.22 2.22
N LYS A 209 -0.11 16.48 1.81
CA LYS A 209 -0.86 16.85 0.61
C LYS A 209 -0.17 16.38 -0.67
N GLU A 210 1.16 16.34 -0.67
CA GLU A 210 1.97 16.05 -1.85
C GLU A 210 2.33 14.56 -1.95
N PHE A 211 2.62 13.91 -0.83
CA PHE A 211 3.15 12.54 -0.77
C PHE A 211 2.15 11.52 -0.20
N GLY A 212 0.88 11.91 -0.02
CA GLY A 212 -0.17 11.03 0.52
C GLY A 212 -0.03 10.75 2.02
N SER A 213 -0.59 9.63 2.48
CA SER A 213 -0.59 9.24 3.89
C SER A 213 0.17 7.94 4.16
N SER A 214 0.68 7.83 5.39
CA SER A 214 1.46 6.72 5.89
C SER A 214 1.01 6.39 7.31
N GLU A 215 1.05 5.12 7.67
CA GLU A 215 0.76 4.68 9.04
C GLU A 215 1.84 3.74 9.55
N TYR A 216 2.25 3.97 10.79
CA TYR A 216 3.17 3.11 11.52
C TYR A 216 2.45 2.58 12.76
N LYS A 217 2.38 1.27 12.92
CA LYS A 217 1.65 0.60 14.01
C LYS A 217 2.61 -0.22 14.85
N GLN A 218 2.60 0.03 16.16
CA GLN A 218 3.41 -0.69 17.13
C GLN A 218 2.56 -1.14 18.31
N LEU A 219 2.73 -2.39 18.76
CA LEU A 219 2.06 -2.88 19.97
C LEU A 219 2.70 -2.31 21.22
N VAL A 220 1.87 -1.87 22.17
CA VAL A 220 2.29 -1.41 23.49
C VAL A 220 2.45 -2.64 24.39
N LYS A 221 3.66 -2.84 24.89
CA LYS A 221 3.97 -3.89 25.87
C LYS A 221 3.42 -3.48 27.25
N LYS A 222 3.02 -4.46 28.04
CA LYS A 222 2.66 -4.22 29.45
C LYS A 222 3.94 -4.20 30.27
N LYS A 223 4.08 -3.22 31.16
CA LYS A 223 5.07 -3.31 32.22
C LYS A 223 4.60 -4.41 33.17
N GLY A 224 5.38 -5.48 33.27
CA GLY A 224 5.14 -6.59 34.20
C GLY A 224 5.24 -6.15 35.65
#